data_AF-A0AAV4FWD2-F1
#
_entry.id   AF-A0AAV4FWD2-F1
#
_cell.length_a   1.000
_cell.length_b   1.000
_cell.length_c   1.000
_cell.angle_alpha   90.00
_cell.angle_beta   90.00
_cell.angle_gamma   90.00
#
_symmetry.space_group_name_H-M   'P 1'
#
loop_
_entity.id
_entity.type
_entity.pdbx_description
1 polymer ?
#
loop_
_entity_poly.entity_id
_entity_poly.type
_entity_poly.pdbx_seq_one_letter_code
_entity_poly.pdbx_strand_id
1 'polypeptide(L)'
;MDLGLLSTCCSLGFCSSYHEVQCFEQCAVSSQGTDFSGVSAGSFIQFARDNVDHNLKTLEGLGTFHGMGIIGAITPGEKRSRPIRRDTSVNANQISTLGQIPVHFYNSSKTEISLRYEELQDFRL
;
A
#
# COMPACT_ATOMS: atom_id res chain seq x y z
N MET A 1 -6.85 13.25 -18.43
CA MET A 1 -6.83 11.93 -19.10
C MET A 1 -8.19 11.75 -19.75
N ASP A 2 -8.26 11.50 -21.05
CA ASP A 2 -9.50 11.55 -21.81
C ASP A 2 -10.32 10.26 -21.59
N LEU A 3 -11.45 10.34 -20.87
CA LEU A 3 -12.28 9.17 -20.56
C LEU A 3 -12.76 8.43 -21.82
N GLY A 4 -12.82 9.11 -22.96
CA GLY A 4 -13.23 8.55 -24.25
C GLY A 4 -12.32 7.41 -24.73
N LEU A 5 -10.99 7.57 -24.63
CA LEU A 5 -10.04 6.56 -25.07
C LEU A 5 -10.12 5.29 -24.22
N LEU A 6 -10.14 5.45 -22.88
CA LEU A 6 -10.21 4.33 -21.94
C LEU A 6 -11.52 3.54 -22.10
N SER A 7 -12.64 4.25 -22.29
CA SER A 7 -13.94 3.61 -22.53
C SER A 7 -13.95 2.79 -23.83
N THR A 8 -13.29 3.29 -24.89
CA THR A 8 -13.20 2.62 -26.18
C THR A 8 -12.32 1.37 -26.07
N CYS A 9 -11.12 1.47 -25.48
CA CYS A 9 -10.25 0.33 -25.23
C CYS A 9 -10.95 -0.75 -24.38
N CYS A 10 -11.72 -0.34 -23.37
CA CYS A 10 -12.50 -1.26 -22.56
C CYS A 10 -13.61 -1.94 -23.37
N SER A 11 -14.36 -1.20 -24.19
CA SER A 11 -15.41 -1.75 -25.05
C SER A 11 -14.88 -2.75 -26.07
N LEU A 12 -13.64 -2.59 -26.50
CA LEU A 12 -12.93 -3.50 -27.42
C LEU A 12 -12.24 -4.66 -26.70
N GLY A 13 -12.31 -4.73 -25.37
CA GLY A 13 -11.73 -5.80 -24.56
C GLY A 13 -10.22 -5.68 -24.32
N PHE A 14 -9.59 -4.54 -24.63
CA PHE A 14 -8.16 -4.33 -24.39
C PHE A 14 -7.81 -4.06 -22.92
N CYS A 15 -8.78 -3.55 -22.13
CA CYS A 15 -8.55 -3.24 -20.72
C CYS A 15 -9.84 -3.31 -19.90
N SER A 16 -9.69 -3.37 -18.57
CA SER A 16 -10.81 -3.23 -17.64
C SER A 16 -11.34 -1.80 -17.62
N SER A 17 -12.62 -1.64 -17.26
CA SER A 17 -13.20 -0.30 -17.06
C SER A 17 -12.62 0.33 -15.81
N TYR A 18 -12.58 1.66 -15.78
CA TYR A 18 -12.16 2.40 -14.58
C TYR A 18 -12.97 1.99 -13.34
N HIS A 19 -14.28 1.79 -13.50
CA HIS A 19 -15.16 1.30 -12.44
C HIS A 19 -14.75 -0.08 -11.91
N GLU A 20 -14.39 -1.01 -12.81
CA GLU A 20 -13.97 -2.35 -12.41
C GLU A 20 -12.63 -2.33 -11.66
N VAL A 21 -11.68 -1.51 -12.11
CA VAL A 21 -10.41 -1.29 -11.42
C VAL A 21 -10.66 -0.72 -10.02
N GLN A 22 -11.49 0.33 -9.91
CA GLN A 22 -11.80 0.95 -8.63
C GLN A 22 -12.52 -0.04 -7.68
N CYS A 23 -13.46 -0.84 -8.18
CA CYS A 23 -14.11 -1.88 -7.40
C CYS A 23 -13.09 -2.92 -6.90
N PHE A 24 -12.19 -3.37 -7.77
CA PHE A 24 -11.13 -4.31 -7.39
C PHE A 24 -10.20 -3.75 -6.31
N GLU A 25 -9.75 -2.51 -6.43
CA GLU A 25 -8.90 -1.84 -5.43
C GLU A 25 -9.59 -1.76 -4.06
N GLN A 26 -10.87 -1.36 -4.03
CA GLN A 26 -11.67 -1.32 -2.81
C GLN A 26 -11.83 -2.71 -2.17
N CYS A 27 -12.09 -3.74 -2.98
CA CYS A 27 -12.19 -5.13 -2.54
C CYS A 27 -10.85 -5.67 -2.02
N ALA A 28 -9.74 -5.29 -2.65
CA ALA A 28 -8.39 -5.68 -2.25
C ALA A 28 -8.08 -5.15 -0.85
N VAL A 29 -8.35 -3.86 -0.62
CA VAL A 29 -8.17 -3.24 0.70
C VAL A 29 -9.04 -3.93 1.76
N SER A 30 -10.31 -4.22 1.45
CA SER A 30 -11.21 -4.90 2.39
C SER A 30 -10.79 -6.32 2.73
N SER A 31 -10.40 -7.12 1.73
CA SER A 31 -10.12 -8.55 1.89
C SER A 31 -8.70 -8.87 2.39
N GLN A 32 -7.73 -8.01 2.06
CA GLN A 32 -6.32 -8.21 2.44
C GLN A 32 -5.93 -7.34 3.63
N GLY A 33 -6.54 -6.17 3.79
CA GLY A 33 -6.35 -5.28 4.93
C GLY A 33 -4.89 -4.85 5.18
N THR A 34 -4.69 -4.12 6.26
CA THR A 34 -3.36 -3.80 6.83
C THR A 34 -3.04 -4.70 8.04
N ASP A 35 -3.76 -5.81 8.19
CA ASP A 35 -3.72 -6.59 9.42
C ASP A 35 -2.49 -7.51 9.49
N PHE A 36 -1.61 -7.20 10.42
CA PHE A 36 -0.41 -7.98 10.75
C PHE A 36 -0.66 -9.02 11.85
N SER A 37 -1.91 -9.26 12.28
CA SER A 37 -2.30 -10.17 13.37
C SER A 37 -1.84 -11.63 13.24
N GLY A 38 -1.27 -12.02 12.10
CA GLY A 38 -0.69 -13.35 11.87
C GLY A 38 0.84 -13.41 11.82
N VAL A 39 1.55 -12.30 12.06
CA VAL A 39 3.02 -12.28 11.98
C VAL A 39 3.62 -13.05 13.15
N SER A 40 4.42 -14.07 12.84
CA SER A 40 5.02 -14.93 13.86
C SER A 40 5.94 -14.16 14.83
N ALA A 41 5.93 -14.55 16.12
CA ALA A 41 6.83 -13.97 17.12
C ALA A 41 8.29 -14.15 16.68
N GLY A 42 9.05 -13.05 16.64
CA GLY A 42 10.42 -13.03 16.12
C GLY A 42 10.57 -12.55 14.67
N SER A 43 9.46 -12.23 14.00
CA SER A 43 9.52 -11.58 12.69
C SER A 43 9.80 -10.08 12.81
N PHE A 44 10.53 -9.55 11.83
CA PHE A 44 10.79 -8.13 11.67
C PHE A 44 9.87 -7.54 10.60
N ILE A 45 9.27 -6.38 10.88
CA ILE A 45 8.43 -5.65 9.93
C ILE A 45 9.05 -4.28 9.66
N GLN A 46 9.29 -3.96 8.40
CA GLN A 46 9.74 -2.64 7.96
C GLN A 46 8.67 -1.99 7.10
N PHE A 47 8.28 -0.76 7.45
CA PHE A 47 7.40 0.05 6.61
C PHE A 47 8.23 1.02 5.79
N ALA A 48 8.10 0.96 4.47
CA ALA A 48 8.57 1.98 3.55
C ALA A 48 7.37 2.80 3.09
N ARG A 49 7.52 4.12 3.01
CA ARG A 49 6.48 5.02 2.52
C ARG A 49 7.03 5.83 1.37
N ASP A 50 6.26 5.95 0.31
CA ASP A 50 6.58 6.80 -0.82
C ASP A 50 5.43 7.77 -1.08
N ASN A 51 5.77 9.01 -1.40
CA ASN A 51 4.80 10.04 -1.72
C ASN A 51 4.47 9.96 -3.21
N VAL A 52 3.18 9.88 -3.51
CA VAL A 52 2.63 9.97 -4.85
C VAL A 52 2.00 11.36 -4.99
N ASP A 53 2.85 12.33 -5.27
CA ASP A 53 2.43 13.69 -5.59
C ASP A 53 2.11 13.78 -7.09
N HIS A 54 0.85 13.58 -7.44
CA HIS A 54 0.39 13.81 -8.80
C HIS A 54 -0.20 15.21 -8.93
N ASN A 55 0.45 16.05 -9.74
CA ASN A 55 -0.12 17.30 -10.24
C ASN A 55 -1.25 16.96 -11.23
N LEU A 56 -2.47 16.74 -10.72
CA LEU A 56 -3.63 16.34 -11.54
C LEU A 56 -4.05 17.40 -12.57
N LYS A 57 -3.59 18.66 -12.41
CA LYS A 57 -3.72 19.74 -13.39
C LYS A 57 -2.34 20.31 -13.74
N THR A 58 -1.79 19.87 -14.86
CA THR A 58 -0.46 20.26 -15.38
C THR A 58 -0.36 21.75 -15.79
N LEU A 59 -1.47 22.51 -15.80
CA LEU A 59 -1.52 23.89 -16.30
C LEU A 59 -1.86 24.98 -15.27
N GLU A 60 -2.53 24.67 -14.15
CA GLU A 60 -2.98 25.71 -13.18
C GLU A 60 -2.44 25.51 -11.76
N GLY A 61 -1.80 24.38 -11.44
CA GLY A 61 -1.24 24.09 -10.11
C GLY A 61 -2.28 23.94 -8.97
N LEU A 62 -3.56 24.23 -9.21
CA LEU A 62 -4.65 24.03 -8.27
C LEU A 62 -5.23 22.62 -8.40
N GLY A 63 -5.13 21.81 -7.34
CA GLY A 63 -5.72 20.47 -7.28
C GLY A 63 -4.70 19.32 -7.32
N THR A 64 -3.58 19.46 -6.60
CA THR A 64 -2.61 18.37 -6.42
C THR A 64 -3.22 17.25 -5.58
N PHE A 65 -3.25 16.02 -6.12
CA PHE A 65 -3.53 14.85 -5.30
C PHE A 65 -2.24 14.42 -4.62
N HIS A 66 -2.23 14.56 -3.30
CA HIS A 66 -1.19 14.05 -2.44
C HIS A 66 -1.61 12.65 -1.98
N GLY A 67 -1.16 11.63 -2.71
CA GLY A 67 -1.27 10.24 -2.28
C GLY A 67 0.00 9.82 -1.54
N MET A 68 -0.10 8.90 -0.59
CA MET A 68 1.07 8.27 0.03
C MET A 68 0.88 6.76 -0.02
N GLY A 69 1.75 6.06 -0.74
CA GLY A 69 1.81 4.61 -0.74
C GLY A 69 2.64 4.11 0.43
N ILE A 70 2.15 3.10 1.15
CA ILE A 70 2.90 2.45 2.24
C ILE A 70 3.05 0.98 1.90
N ILE A 71 4.28 0.46 1.97
CA ILE A 71 4.59 -0.95 1.80
C ILE A 71 5.17 -1.48 3.11
N GLY A 72 4.65 -2.61 3.59
CA GLY A 72 5.21 -3.37 4.71
C GLY A 72 5.98 -4.58 4.21
N ALA A 73 7.24 -4.72 4.60
CA ALA A 73 8.07 -5.90 4.34
C ALA A 73 8.25 -6.71 5.63
N ILE A 74 7.96 -8.00 5.59
CA ILE A 74 8.06 -8.93 6.74
C ILE A 74 9.20 -9.91 6.50
N THR A 75 10.07 -10.11 7.49
CA THR A 75 11.18 -11.08 7.46
C THR A 75 11.16 -11.97 8.71
N PRO A 76 11.27 -13.31 8.58
CA PRO A 76 11.31 -14.08 7.34
C PRO A 76 9.98 -14.01 6.57
N GLY A 77 10.04 -14.17 5.24
CA GLY A 77 8.87 -13.97 4.38
C GLY A 77 7.74 -14.97 4.64
N GLU A 78 6.52 -14.47 4.80
CA GLU A 78 5.31 -15.28 4.93
C GLU A 78 4.53 -15.34 3.61
N LYS A 79 4.14 -16.54 3.16
CA LYS A 79 3.23 -16.68 2.01
C LYS A 79 1.79 -16.46 2.46
N ARG A 80 1.19 -15.34 2.04
CA ARG A 80 -0.24 -15.08 2.22
C ARG A 80 -0.92 -15.12 0.86
N SER A 81 -1.81 -16.09 0.64
CA SER A 81 -2.69 -16.14 -0.53
C SER A 81 -4.12 -16.10 -0.06
N ARG A 82 -4.80 -14.97 -0.31
CA ARG A 82 -6.23 -14.81 -0.07
C ARG A 82 -6.86 -14.30 -1.37
N PRO A 83 -7.88 -15.00 -1.92
CA PRO A 83 -8.56 -14.52 -3.10
C PRO A 83 -9.32 -13.23 -2.79
N ILE A 84 -9.18 -12.23 -3.66
CA ILE A 84 -9.95 -11.00 -3.58
C ILE A 84 -11.34 -11.29 -4.15
N ARG A 85 -12.36 -11.27 -3.31
CA ARG A 85 -13.76 -11.41 -3.75
C ARG A 85 -14.31 -10.05 -4.13
N ARG A 86 -15.08 -10.02 -5.21
CA ARG A 86 -15.83 -8.82 -5.61
C ARG A 86 -16.91 -8.55 -4.56
N ASP A 87 -16.89 -7.34 -4.01
CA ASP A 87 -17.86 -6.84 -3.04
C ASP A 87 -18.19 -5.38 -3.39
N THR A 88 -19.41 -5.16 -3.85
CA THR A 88 -19.92 -3.83 -4.24
C THR A 88 -20.46 -3.04 -3.05
N SER A 89 -20.47 -3.63 -1.84
CA SER A 89 -20.93 -2.95 -0.63
C SER A 89 -19.81 -2.17 0.10
N VAL A 90 -18.55 -2.38 -0.32
CA VAL A 90 -17.39 -1.68 0.23
C VAL A 90 -17.52 -0.18 -0.02
N ASN A 91 -17.48 0.61 1.06
CA ASN A 91 -17.55 2.06 0.98
C ASN A 91 -16.30 2.75 1.55
N ALA A 92 -16.18 4.05 1.27
CA ALA A 92 -15.03 4.85 1.67
C ALA A 92 -14.81 4.88 3.20
N ASN A 93 -15.86 4.85 4.01
CA ASN A 93 -15.73 4.86 5.47
C ASN A 93 -15.08 3.57 5.98
N GLN A 94 -15.48 2.42 5.45
CA GLN A 94 -14.87 1.13 5.77
C GLN A 94 -13.38 1.11 5.38
N ILE A 95 -13.06 1.59 4.18
CA ILE A 95 -11.67 1.69 3.69
C ILE A 95 -10.83 2.60 4.60
N SER A 96 -11.38 3.77 4.97
CA SER A 96 -10.66 4.72 5.85
C SER A 96 -10.37 4.14 7.23
N THR A 97 -11.22 3.23 7.73
CA THR A 97 -11.04 2.56 9.01
C THR A 97 -9.97 1.47 8.91
N LEU A 98 -9.95 0.71 7.81
CA LEU A 98 -8.97 -0.35 7.55
C LEU A 98 -7.56 0.18 7.21
N GLY A 99 -7.46 1.35 6.59
CA GLY A 99 -6.19 1.95 6.17
C GLY A 99 -5.35 2.54 7.32
N GLN A 100 -5.80 2.43 8.57
CA GLN A 100 -5.09 2.97 9.72
C GLN A 100 -3.96 2.02 10.14
N ILE A 101 -2.72 2.52 10.12
CA ILE A 101 -1.56 1.81 10.65
C ILE A 101 -1.22 2.41 12.02
N PRO A 102 -1.39 1.67 13.13
CA PRO A 102 -1.04 2.18 14.45
C PRO A 102 0.47 2.38 14.55
N VAL A 103 0.88 3.61 14.84
CA VAL A 103 2.29 3.95 15.06
C VAL A 103 2.60 3.73 16.54
N HIS A 104 3.34 2.67 16.84
CA HIS A 104 3.86 2.44 18.18
C HIS A 104 5.25 3.05 18.30
N PHE A 105 5.36 4.13 19.08
CA PHE A 105 6.64 4.72 19.41
C PHE A 105 7.36 3.83 20.43
N TYR A 106 8.57 3.39 20.09
CA TYR A 106 9.43 2.73 21.04
C TYR A 106 9.88 3.75 22.10
N ASN A 107 9.40 3.59 23.33
CA ASN A 107 9.83 4.41 24.47
C ASN A 107 10.97 3.69 25.19
N SER A 108 12.21 4.07 24.92
CA SER A 108 13.41 3.45 25.46
C SER A 108 13.64 3.86 26.92
N SER A 109 12.85 3.33 27.85
CA SER A 109 13.16 3.39 29.28
C SER A 109 14.14 2.29 29.72
N LYS A 110 14.55 1.39 28.81
CA LYS A 110 15.53 0.33 29.07
C LYS A 110 16.56 0.27 27.96
N THR A 111 17.79 0.65 28.35
CA THR A 111 19.09 0.43 27.70
C THR A 111 19.16 0.89 26.24
N GLU A 112 19.87 1.99 25.99
CA GLU A 112 20.27 2.44 24.66
C GLU A 112 20.97 1.30 23.91
N ILE A 113 20.25 0.63 23.01
CA ILE A 113 20.89 -0.20 21.99
C ILE A 113 21.39 0.79 20.94
N SER A 114 22.68 1.12 21.03
CA SER A 114 23.37 1.89 20.00
C SER A 114 23.20 1.17 18.66
N LEU A 115 22.42 1.76 17.76
CA LEU A 115 22.38 1.37 16.36
C LEU A 115 23.77 1.69 15.77
N ARG A 116 24.61 0.66 15.64
CA ARG A 116 25.91 0.78 14.99
C ARG A 116 25.73 0.46 13.51
N TYR A 117 26.12 1.42 12.66
CA TYR A 117 26.30 1.18 11.24
C TYR A 117 27.63 0.45 11.06
N GLU A 118 27.60 -0.76 10.53
CA GLU A 118 28.80 -1.45 10.05
C GLU A 118 28.74 -1.50 8.52
N GLU A 119 29.80 -1.02 7.86
CA GLU A 119 29.99 -1.21 6.43
C GLU A 119 30.07 -2.71 6.13
N LEU A 120 29.24 -3.18 5.20
CA LEU A 120 29.34 -4.54 4.68
C LEU A 120 30.68 -4.67 3.97
N GLN A 121 31.57 -5.53 4.49
CA GLN A 121 32.82 -5.84 3.81
C GLN A 121 32.53 -6.47 2.44
N ASP A 122 33.21 -5.97 1.41
CA ASP A 122 33.09 -6.44 0.04
C ASP A 122 33.23 -7.97 -0.04
N PHE A 123 32.11 -8.65 -0.31
CA PHE A 123 32.13 -10.06 -0.68
C PHE A 123 32.78 -10.18 -2.06
N ARG A 124 34.06 -10.57 -2.09
CA ARG A 124 34.69 -11.05 -3.32
C ARG A 124 34.10 -12.42 -3.64
N LEU A 125 33.28 -12.46 -4.71
CA LEU A 125 32.84 -13.68 -5.38
C LEU A 125 34.02 -14.50 -5.89
#